data_AF-A0A3N5RWV4-F1
#
_entry.id   AF-A0A3N5RWV4-F1
#
_cell.length_a   1.000
_cell.length_b   1.000
_cell.length_c   1.000
_cell.angle_alpha   90.00
_cell.angle_beta   90.00
_cell.angle_gamma   90.00
#
_symmetry.space_group_name_H-M   'P 1'
#
loop_
_entity.id
_entity.type
_entity.pdbx_description
1 polymer ?
#
loop_
_entity_poly.entity_id
_entity_poly.type
_entity_poly.pdbx_seq_one_letter_code
_entity_poly.pdbx_strand_id
1 'polypeptide(L)' 'MFFFDPFYLLFMIPAFILMGITSWYVRHAYGKWSKIRASSGLTGHQAAQRLISTGNLYGVQVQGTA' A
#
# COMPACT_ATOMS: atom_id res chain seq x y z
N MET A 1 19.78 -24.31 -22.73
CA MET A 1 19.30 -23.82 -24.05
C MET A 1 18.06 -23.00 -23.78
N PHE A 2 18.08 -21.72 -24.10
CA PHE A 2 17.11 -20.74 -23.60
C PHE A 2 15.69 -21.03 -24.11
N PHE A 3 14.77 -21.22 -23.16
CA PHE A 3 13.33 -21.39 -23.28
C PHE A 3 12.61 -20.09 -23.73
N PHE A 4 13.21 -19.30 -24.61
CA PHE A 4 12.59 -18.09 -25.15
C PHE A 4 11.72 -18.48 -26.35
N ASP A 5 10.59 -19.11 -26.05
CA ASP A 5 9.55 -19.34 -27.05
C ASP A 5 8.72 -18.05 -27.19
N PRO A 6 8.67 -17.40 -28.37
CA PRO A 6 7.95 -16.15 -28.57
C PRO A 6 6.47 -16.23 -28.17
N PHE A 7 5.86 -17.42 -28.30
CA PHE A 7 4.49 -17.68 -27.86
C PHE A 7 4.33 -17.59 -26.33
N TYR A 8 5.30 -18.07 -25.55
CA TYR A 8 5.27 -17.96 -24.09
C TYR A 8 5.28 -16.50 -23.64
N LEU A 9 6.10 -15.67 -24.29
CA LEU A 9 6.19 -14.24 -23.99
C LEU A 9 4.89 -13.51 -24.37
N LEU A 10 4.26 -13.89 -25.49
CA LEU A 10 2.96 -13.36 -25.91
C LEU A 10 1.85 -13.60 -24.87
N PHE A 11 1.81 -14.78 -24.25
CA PHE A 11 0.85 -15.06 -23.16
C PHE A 11 1.22 -14.38 -21.83
N MET A 12 2.49 -14.05 -21.61
CA MET A 12 2.97 -13.41 -20.38
C MET A 12 2.80 -11.88 -20.39
N ILE A 13 2.83 -11.24 -21.57
CA ILE A 13 2.59 -9.79 -21.75
C ILE A 13 1.35 -9.28 -21.00
N PRO A 14 0.15 -9.88 -21.12
CA PRO A 14 -1.02 -9.38 -20.40
C PRO A 14 -0.87 -9.45 -18.88
N ALA A 15 -0.17 -10.46 -18.34
CA ALA A 15 0.12 -10.53 -16.91
C ALA A 15 1.02 -9.39 -16.44
N PHE A 16 2.06 -9.04 -17.21
CA PHE A 16 2.91 -7.88 -16.90
C PHE A 16 2.17 -6.55 -17.01
N ILE A 17 1.28 -6.42 -18.00
CA ILE A 17 0.46 -5.21 -18.14
C ILE A 17 -0.42 -5.03 -16.90
N LEU A 18 -1.11 -6.08 -16.45
CA LEU A 18 -1.92 -6.05 -15.24
C LEU A 18 -1.09 -5.72 -13.99
N MET A 19 0.09 -6.32 -13.85
CA MET A 19 0.99 -6.05 -12.74
C MET A 19 1.48 -4.59 -12.73
N GLY A 20 1.80 -4.05 -13.92
CA GLY A 20 2.21 -2.65 -14.08
C GLY A 20 1.10 -1.67 -13.73
N ILE A 21 -0.12 -1.90 -14.26
CA ILE A 21 -1.30 -1.07 -13.97
C ILE A 21 -1.62 -1.09 -12.48
N THR A 22 -1.61 -2.27 -11.86
CA THR A 22 -1.88 -2.43 -10.43
C THR A 22 -0.85 -1.65 -9.60
N SER A 23 0.43 -1.81 -9.91
CA SER A 23 1.51 -1.11 -9.21
C SER A 23 1.39 0.41 -9.35
N TRP A 24 1.04 0.89 -10.55
CA TRP A 24 0.82 2.31 -10.80
C TRP A 24 -0.41 2.85 -10.05
N TYR A 25 -1.53 2.14 -10.10
CA TYR A 25 -2.76 2.52 -9.42
C TYR A 25 -2.56 2.62 -7.91
N VAL A 26 -1.93 1.63 -7.29
CA VAL A 26 -1.63 1.62 -5.85
C VAL A 26 -0.72 2.81 -5.51
N ARG A 27 0.37 3.01 -6.24
CA ARG A 27 1.27 4.16 -6.02
C ARG A 27 0.54 5.49 -6.15
N HIS A 28 -0.33 5.63 -7.14
CA HIS A 28 -1.10 6.85 -7.38
C HIS A 28 -2.13 7.09 -6.26
N ALA A 29 -2.87 6.05 -5.87
CA ALA A 29 -3.83 6.10 -4.77
C ALA A 29 -3.11 6.44 -3.45
N TYR A 30 -2.05 5.73 -3.10
CA TYR A 30 -1.23 6.04 -1.93
C TYR A 30 -0.69 7.47 -1.99
N GLY A 31 -0.17 7.94 -3.13
CA GLY A 31 0.32 9.31 -3.27
C GLY A 31 -0.77 10.38 -3.11
N LYS A 32 -1.98 10.11 -3.59
CA LYS A 32 -3.14 11.00 -3.45
C LYS A 32 -3.62 11.06 -1.99
N TRP A 33 -3.83 9.89 -1.38
CA TRP A 33 -4.39 9.78 -0.04
C TRP A 33 -3.36 10.07 1.07
N SER A 34 -2.08 9.79 0.85
CA SER A 34 -1.00 10.13 1.80
C SER A 34 -0.81 11.64 1.97
N LYS A 35 -1.09 12.44 0.92
CA LYS A 35 -0.99 13.90 0.99
C LYS A 35 -2.20 14.55 1.68
N ILE A 36 -3.34 13.88 1.72
CA ILE A 36 -4.54 14.38 2.38
C ILE A 36 -4.35 14.15 3.88
N ARG A 37 -4.04 15.22 4.61
CA ARG A 37 -4.03 15.16 6.08
C ARG A 37 -5.42 14.74 6.55
N ALA A 38 -5.46 13.81 7.51
CA ALA A 38 -6.71 13.49 8.20
C ALA A 38 -7.36 14.78 8.71
N SER A 39 -8.68 14.91 8.66
CA SER A 39 -9.41 16.09 9.16
C SER A 39 -9.09 16.42 10.63
N SER A 40 -8.58 15.45 11.38
CA SER A 40 -8.12 15.61 12.76
C SER A 40 -6.71 16.23 12.88
N GLY A 41 -5.97 16.40 11.79
CA GLY A 41 -4.57 16.83 11.78
C GLY A 41 -3.59 15.78 12.33
N LEU A 42 -4.07 14.60 12.73
CA LEU A 42 -3.28 13.55 13.36
C LEU A 42 -2.52 12.75 12.30
N THR A 43 -1.25 12.45 12.59
CA THR A 43 -0.49 11.45 11.82
C THR A 43 -1.05 10.04 12.08
N GLY A 44 -0.80 9.08 11.18
CA GLY A 44 -1.29 7.70 11.36
C GLY A 44 -0.90 7.08 12.70
N HIS A 45 0.30 7.40 13.19
CA HIS A 45 0.77 7.04 14.53
C HIS A 45 -0.10 7.64 15.64
N GLN A 46 -0.38 8.95 15.57
CA GLN A 46 -1.19 9.64 16.56
C GLN A 46 -2.65 9.17 16.56
N ALA A 47 -3.20 8.86 15.38
CA ALA A 47 -4.54 8.29 15.25
C ALA A 47 -4.64 6.89 15.90
N ALA A 48 -3.66 6.03 15.66
CA ALA A 48 -3.59 4.71 16.29
C ALA A 48 -3.42 4.82 17.82
N GLN A 49 -2.57 5.72 18.29
CA GLN A 49 -2.37 5.94 19.73
C GLN A 49 -3.63 6.48 20.41
N ARG A 50 -4.38 7.37 19.75
CA ARG A 50 -5.69 7.85 20.22
C ARG A 50 -6.72 6.73 20.28
N LEU A 51 -6.77 5.86 19.28
CA LEU A 51 -7.70 4.72 19.27
C LEU A 51 -7.42 3.75 20.41
N ILE A 52 -6.15 3.45 20.70
CA ILE A 52 -5.77 2.56 21.81
C ILE A 52 -6.10 3.20 23.15
N SER A 53 -5.76 4.49 23.33
CA SER A 53 -6.04 5.21 24.59
C SER A 53 -7.54 5.35 24.87
N THR A 54 -8.37 5.39 23.82
CA THR A 54 -9.82 5.58 23.94
C THR A 54 -10.59 4.24 23.90
N GLY A 55 -9.99 3.20 23.32
CA GLY A 55 -10.65 1.92 23.00
C GLY A 55 -10.46 0.81 24.04
N ASN A 56 -9.92 1.11 25.22
CA ASN A 56 -9.67 0.11 26.28
C ASN A 56 -8.78 -1.07 25.83
N LEU A 57 -7.94 -0.85 24.81
CA LEU A 57 -7.03 -1.84 24.25
C LEU A 57 -5.75 -1.88 25.10
N TYR A 58 -5.76 -2.68 26.15
CA TYR A 58 -4.56 -2.87 26.99
C TYR A 58 -3.61 -3.88 26.33
N GLY A 59 -2.33 -3.47 26.16
CA GLY A 59 -1.25 -4.34 25.69
C GLY A 59 -0.80 -4.14 24.23
N VAL A 60 -1.40 -3.21 23.49
CA VAL A 60 -1.01 -2.93 22.09
C VAL A 60 -0.05 -1.74 22.05
N GLN A 61 1.18 -1.96 21.59
CA GLN A 61 2.14 -0.89 21.32
C GLN A 61 2.09 -0.49 19.84
N VAL A 62 1.92 0.81 19.57
CA VAL A 62 2.02 1.35 18.21
C VAL A 62 3.48 1.63 17.93
N GLN A 63 4.00 1.07 16.84
CA GLN A 63 5.34 1.38 16.36
C GLN A 63 5.24 2.12 15.04
N GLY A 64 5.71 3.37 15.01
CA GLY A 64 5.84 4.11 13.76
C GLY A 64 6.96 3.50 12.93
N THR A 65 6.63 2.98 11.75
CA THR A 65 7.64 2.61 10.74
C THR A 65 8.06 3.87 9.98
N ALA A 66 9.38 4.13 9.95
CA ALA A 66 10.00 5.23 9.23
C ALA A 66 9.93 5.06 7.71
#